data_AF-A0A1F2QQ27-F1
#
_entry.id   AF-A0A1F2QQ27-F1
#
_cell.length_a   1.000
_cell.length_b   1.000
_cell.length_c   1.000
_cell.angle_alpha   90.00
_cell.angle_beta   90.00
_cell.angle_gamma   90.00
#
_symmetry.space_group_name_H-M   'P 1'
#
loop_
_entity.id
_entity.type
_entity.pdbx_description
1 polymer ?
#
loop_
_entity_poly.entity_id
_entity_poly.type
_entity_poly.pdbx_seq_one_letter_code
_entity_poly.pdbx_strand_id
1 'polypeptide(L)'
;MGPRYAPERFLALKLEALRRGPLAGGRAVVVWGAGRIGKAWARALLAGAHPLAAFVEVDPRKVGQRIHGARVLSVDAARGLRGPLHLAAVGQRGARERIRKEAARLGLVDGVDLVAVA
;
A
#
# COMPACT_ATOMS: atom_id res chain seq x y z
N MET A 1 21.17 4.09 -20.10
CA MET A 1 19.79 3.95 -19.60
C MET A 1 19.76 2.81 -18.58
N GLY A 2 19.84 3.13 -17.28
CA GLY A 2 20.21 2.16 -16.24
C GLY A 2 19.05 1.31 -15.68
N PRO A 3 19.36 0.21 -14.98
CA PRO A 3 18.39 -0.76 -14.45
C PRO A 3 17.42 -0.20 -13.40
N ARG A 4 17.70 0.99 -12.83
CA ARG A 4 16.81 1.67 -11.87
C ARG A 4 15.49 2.08 -12.54
N TYR A 5 15.57 2.62 -13.76
CA TYR A 5 14.43 3.15 -14.50
C TYR A 5 13.32 2.10 -14.78
N ALA A 6 13.65 0.79 -14.76
CA ALA A 6 12.67 -0.26 -14.98
C ALA A 6 11.64 -0.37 -13.82
N PRO A 7 12.04 -0.56 -12.55
CA PRO A 7 11.14 -0.49 -11.40
C PRO A 7 10.23 0.73 -11.34
N GLU A 8 10.75 1.95 -11.58
CA GLU A 8 9.92 3.16 -11.53
C GLU A 8 8.87 3.19 -12.65
N ARG A 9 9.22 2.74 -13.88
CA ARG A 9 8.23 2.61 -14.96
C ARG A 9 7.17 1.57 -14.66
N PHE A 10 7.54 0.41 -14.11
CA PHE A 10 6.56 -0.61 -13.72
C PHE A 10 5.60 -0.08 -12.65
N LEU A 11 6.12 0.66 -11.68
CA LEU A 11 5.30 1.33 -10.68
C LEU A 11 4.34 2.33 -11.34
N ALA A 12 4.85 3.19 -12.23
CA ALA A 12 4.04 4.19 -12.93
C ALA A 12 2.90 3.53 -13.75
N LEU A 13 3.20 2.45 -14.48
CA LEU A 13 2.20 1.70 -15.24
C LEU A 13 1.13 1.07 -14.34
N LYS A 14 1.53 0.41 -13.24
CA LYS A 14 0.58 -0.17 -12.28
C LYS A 14 -0.27 0.92 -11.63
N LEU A 15 0.32 2.06 -11.26
CA LEU A 15 -0.39 3.18 -10.66
C LEU A 15 -1.42 3.77 -11.63
N GLU A 16 -1.09 3.92 -12.91
CA GLU A 16 -2.02 4.39 -13.93
C GLU A 16 -3.21 3.43 -14.10
N ALA A 17 -2.95 2.12 -14.11
CA ALA A 17 -4.02 1.12 -14.14
C ALA A 17 -4.93 1.21 -12.90
N LEU A 18 -4.35 1.42 -11.71
CA LEU A 18 -5.11 1.60 -10.48
C LEU A 18 -5.99 2.87 -10.51
N ARG A 19 -5.46 3.97 -11.06
CA ARG A 19 -6.19 5.25 -11.21
C ARG A 19 -7.43 5.14 -12.09
N ARG A 20 -7.34 4.35 -13.16
CA ARG A 20 -8.47 4.09 -14.07
C ARG A 20 -9.48 3.10 -13.51
N GLY A 21 -9.11 2.36 -12.47
CA GLY A 21 -9.96 1.36 -11.83
C GLY A 21 -10.19 1.67 -10.35
N PRO A 22 -9.63 0.87 -9.43
CA PRO A 22 -10.01 0.91 -8.01
C PRO A 22 -9.67 2.19 -7.26
N LEU A 23 -8.84 3.09 -7.82
CA LEU A 23 -8.57 4.42 -7.26
C LEU A 23 -9.37 5.55 -7.92
N ALA A 24 -10.22 5.23 -8.91
CA ALA A 24 -11.09 6.21 -9.53
C ALA A 24 -11.96 6.92 -8.48
N GLY A 25 -12.29 8.20 -8.72
CA GLY A 25 -13.03 9.03 -7.78
C GLY A 25 -12.23 9.49 -6.55
N GLY A 26 -10.90 9.31 -6.53
CA GLY A 26 -10.04 9.84 -5.46
C GLY A 26 -10.02 8.99 -4.20
N ARG A 27 -10.32 7.69 -4.30
CA ARG A 27 -10.28 6.73 -3.19
C ARG A 27 -8.92 6.81 -2.48
N ALA A 28 -8.94 7.03 -1.16
CA ALA A 28 -7.74 7.04 -0.35
C ALA A 28 -7.02 5.68 -0.38
N VAL A 29 -5.75 5.67 -0.01
CA VAL A 29 -4.90 4.47 -0.03
C VAL A 29 -4.29 4.15 1.33
N VAL A 30 -4.17 2.86 1.61
CA VAL A 30 -3.42 2.31 2.73
C VAL A 30 -2.32 1.43 2.18
N VAL A 31 -1.07 1.65 2.58
CA VAL A 31 0.07 0.88 2.05
C VAL A 31 0.55 -0.11 3.10
N TRP A 32 0.47 -1.41 2.80
CA TRP A 32 1.01 -2.47 3.64
C TRP A 32 2.47 -2.69 3.30
N GLY A 33 3.35 -2.49 4.28
CA GLY A 33 4.79 -2.51 4.09
C GLY A 33 5.39 -1.11 4.09
N ALA A 34 6.03 -0.70 5.18
CA ALA A 34 6.80 0.54 5.28
C ALA A 34 8.27 0.37 4.82
N GLY A 35 8.51 -0.51 3.86
CA GLY A 35 9.82 -0.79 3.27
C GLY A 35 10.13 0.07 2.04
N ARG A 36 11.22 -0.26 1.32
CA ARG A 36 11.63 0.45 0.09
C ARG A 36 10.51 0.50 -0.97
N ILE A 37 9.81 -0.63 -1.18
CA ILE A 37 8.73 -0.74 -2.17
C ILE A 37 7.52 0.12 -1.74
N GLY A 38 7.01 -0.05 -0.52
CA GLY A 38 5.88 0.75 -0.04
C GLY A 38 6.17 2.25 0.03
N LYS A 39 7.38 2.67 0.41
CA LYS A 39 7.78 4.09 0.36
C LYS A 39 7.85 4.64 -1.07
N ALA A 40 8.23 3.82 -2.05
CA ALA A 40 8.19 4.23 -3.46
C ALA A 40 6.74 4.43 -3.93
N TRP A 41 5.84 3.50 -3.59
CA TRP A 41 4.41 3.61 -3.87
C TRP A 41 3.78 4.84 -3.22
N ALA A 42 4.01 5.05 -1.93
CA ALA A 42 3.49 6.21 -1.21
C ALA A 42 3.91 7.54 -1.83
N ARG A 43 5.18 7.68 -2.22
CA ARG A 43 5.66 8.90 -2.92
C ARG A 43 4.94 9.12 -4.25
N ALA A 44 4.79 8.07 -5.06
CA ALA A 44 4.13 8.18 -6.35
C ALA A 44 2.62 8.49 -6.24
N LEU A 45 1.95 7.93 -5.23
CA LEU A 45 0.55 8.22 -4.90
C LEU A 45 0.38 9.69 -4.51
N LEU A 46 1.20 10.17 -3.58
CA LEU A 46 1.18 11.57 -3.13
C LEU A 46 1.50 12.56 -4.26
N ALA A 47 2.47 12.23 -5.11
CA ALA A 47 2.79 13.05 -6.30
C ALA A 47 1.61 13.16 -7.28
N GLY A 48 0.72 12.17 -7.28
CA GLY A 48 -0.54 12.19 -8.03
C GLY A 48 -1.75 12.64 -7.23
N ALA A 49 -1.56 13.37 -6.13
CA ALA A 49 -2.62 13.86 -5.25
C ALA A 49 -3.58 12.78 -4.70
N HIS A 50 -3.15 11.52 -4.61
CA HIS A 50 -3.96 10.47 -3.97
C HIS A 50 -3.77 10.51 -2.46
N PRO A 51 -4.86 10.58 -1.65
CA PRO A 51 -4.75 10.66 -0.21
C PRO A 51 -4.13 9.38 0.39
N LEU A 52 -2.99 9.50 1.05
CA LEU A 52 -2.38 8.39 1.81
C LEU A 52 -2.93 8.39 3.24
N ALA A 53 -3.83 7.46 3.54
CA ALA A 53 -4.46 7.36 4.85
C ALA A 53 -3.49 6.84 5.92
N ALA A 54 -2.75 5.76 5.61
CA ALA A 54 -1.83 5.12 6.54
C ALA A 54 -0.83 4.19 5.84
N PHE A 55 0.21 3.82 6.58
CA PHE A 55 0.93 2.57 6.37
C PHE A 55 0.46 1.51 7.36
N VAL A 56 0.55 0.23 6.98
CA VAL A 56 0.35 -0.93 7.87
C VAL A 56 1.64 -1.73 7.92
N GLU A 57 2.11 -2.06 9.13
CA GLU A 57 3.39 -2.74 9.33
C GLU A 57 3.33 -3.71 10.51
N VAL A 58 4.13 -4.79 10.43
CA VAL A 58 4.28 -5.80 11.49
C VAL A 58 5.53 -5.58 12.35
N ASP A 59 6.52 -4.83 11.88
CA ASP A 59 7.71 -4.48 12.65
C ASP A 59 7.33 -3.47 13.74
N PRO A 60 7.34 -3.86 15.03
CA PRO A 60 6.91 -3.00 16.12
C PRO A 60 7.77 -1.74 16.24
N ARG A 61 9.01 -1.76 15.74
CA ARG A 61 9.89 -0.58 15.76
C ARG A 61 9.40 0.53 14.83
N LYS A 62 8.60 0.19 13.81
CA LYS A 62 8.05 1.14 12.85
C LYS A 62 6.65 1.60 13.20
N VAL A 63 5.87 0.79 13.91
CA VAL A 63 4.52 1.15 14.35
C VAL A 63 4.57 2.41 15.22
N GLY A 64 3.64 3.34 15.00
CA GLY A 64 3.58 4.64 15.67
C GLY A 64 4.38 5.75 14.98
N GLN A 65 5.31 5.41 14.07
CA GLN A 65 6.04 6.42 13.30
C GLN A 65 5.14 7.16 12.31
N ARG A 66 5.67 8.26 11.74
CA ARG A 66 5.10 8.92 10.57
C ARG A 66 6.05 8.83 9.38
N ILE A 67 5.53 8.44 8.23
CA ILE A 67 6.26 8.33 6.97
C ILE A 67 5.47 9.09 5.92
N HIS A 68 6.12 10.06 5.25
CA HIS A 68 5.46 10.94 4.28
C HIS A 68 4.16 11.58 4.83
N GLY A 69 4.16 11.96 6.11
CA GLY A 69 3.01 12.54 6.81
C GLY A 69 2.00 11.53 7.36
N ALA A 70 1.89 10.34 6.78
CA ALA A 70 0.95 9.29 7.20
C ALA A 70 1.45 8.50 8.42
N ARG A 71 0.53 8.07 9.29
CA ARG A 71 0.86 7.21 10.44
C ARG A 71 1.17 5.78 9.98
N VAL A 72 2.10 5.13 10.67
CA VAL A 72 2.38 3.70 10.54
C VAL A 72 1.59 2.97 11.62
N LEU A 73 0.63 2.16 11.21
CA LEU A 73 -0.28 1.42 12.09
C LEU A 73 0.15 -0.05 12.18
N SER A 74 -0.21 -0.68 13.30
CA SER A 74 -0.23 -2.15 13.37
C SER A 74 -1.36 -2.70 12.52
N VAL A 75 -1.32 -4.01 12.24
CA VAL A 75 -2.38 -4.72 11.52
C VAL A 75 -3.73 -4.57 12.23
N ASP A 76 -3.79 -4.74 13.55
CA ASP A 76 -5.04 -4.62 14.30
C ASP A 76 -5.60 -3.19 14.29
N ALA A 77 -4.73 -2.17 14.38
CA ALA A 77 -5.15 -0.78 14.27
C ALA A 77 -5.72 -0.44 12.88
N ALA A 78 -5.33 -1.19 11.84
CA ALA A 78 -5.89 -1.04 10.49
C ALA A 78 -7.34 -1.56 10.37
N ARG A 79 -7.89 -2.24 11.39
CA ARG A 79 -9.28 -2.75 11.39
C ARG A 79 -10.30 -1.64 11.15
N GLY A 80 -10.04 -0.41 11.60
CA GLY A 80 -10.95 0.74 11.38
C GLY A 80 -10.86 1.36 9.99
N LEU A 81 -9.87 0.99 9.17
CA LEU A 81 -9.67 1.55 7.85
C LEU A 81 -10.52 0.79 6.83
N ARG A 82 -11.78 1.20 6.69
CA ARG A 82 -12.70 0.77 5.63
C ARG A 82 -12.90 1.91 4.65
N GLY A 83 -13.03 1.59 3.37
CA GLY A 83 -13.18 2.59 2.32
C GLY A 83 -11.90 2.80 1.50
N PRO A 84 -10.70 3.00 2.08
CA PRO A 84 -9.46 3.07 1.29
C PRO A 84 -9.18 1.79 0.50
N LEU A 85 -8.37 1.89 -0.55
CA LEU A 85 -7.75 0.73 -1.20
C LEU A 85 -6.47 0.34 -0.47
N HIS A 86 -6.35 -0.92 -0.09
CA HIS A 86 -5.19 -1.49 0.59
C HIS A 86 -4.21 -2.01 -0.46
N LEU A 87 -3.00 -1.45 -0.50
CA LEU A 87 -1.93 -1.89 -1.41
C LEU A 87 -0.94 -2.78 -0.66
N ALA A 88 -0.86 -4.06 -1.04
CA ALA A 88 0.17 -4.96 -0.55
C ALA A 88 1.49 -4.70 -1.31
N ALA A 89 2.34 -3.84 -0.75
CA ALA A 89 3.56 -3.33 -1.37
C ALA A 89 4.83 -3.93 -0.73
N VAL A 90 4.91 -5.26 -0.71
CA VAL A 90 5.98 -6.04 -0.04
C VAL A 90 6.71 -6.97 -1.01
N GLY A 91 8.03 -7.03 -0.92
CA GLY A 91 8.86 -7.88 -1.79
C GLY A 91 9.42 -9.14 -1.13
N GLN A 92 9.07 -9.41 0.13
CA GLN A 92 9.56 -10.58 0.85
C GLN A 92 8.73 -11.83 0.47
N ARG A 93 9.39 -12.96 0.23
CA ARG A 93 8.72 -14.24 -0.03
C ARG A 93 7.76 -14.57 1.11
N GLY A 94 6.55 -15.04 0.80
CA GLY A 94 5.52 -15.37 1.80
C GLY A 94 4.83 -14.15 2.43
N ALA A 95 5.25 -12.91 2.12
CA ALA A 95 4.62 -11.72 2.71
C ALA A 95 3.23 -11.45 2.10
N ARG A 96 3.04 -11.74 0.81
CA ARG A 96 1.75 -11.57 0.14
C ARG A 96 0.67 -12.47 0.71
N GLU A 97 0.95 -13.76 0.92
CA GLU A 97 -0.01 -14.68 1.55
C GLU A 97 -0.35 -14.24 2.98
N ARG A 98 0.65 -13.80 3.75
CA ARG A 98 0.41 -13.29 5.11
C ARG A 98 -0.47 -12.04 5.12
N ILE A 99 -0.21 -11.07 4.24
CA ILE A 99 -1.05 -9.86 4.14
C ILE A 99 -2.48 -10.23 3.76
N ARG A 100 -2.68 -11.16 2.82
CA ARG A 100 -4.03 -11.61 2.45
C ARG A 100 -4.77 -12.25 3.61
N LYS A 101 -4.11 -13.10 4.39
CA LYS A 101 -4.70 -13.71 5.60
C LYS A 101 -5.10 -12.65 6.62
N GLU A 102 -4.21 -11.69 6.88
CA GLU A 102 -4.52 -10.58 7.80
C GLU A 102 -5.64 -9.69 7.28
N ALA A 103 -5.62 -9.32 5.99
CA ALA A 103 -6.67 -8.54 5.36
C ALA A 103 -8.04 -9.25 5.45
N ALA A 104 -8.08 -10.56 5.19
CA ALA A 104 -9.28 -11.37 5.37
C ALA A 104 -9.76 -11.40 6.83
N ARG A 105 -8.85 -11.52 7.81
CA ARG A 105 -9.17 -11.41 9.25
C ARG A 105 -9.75 -10.04 9.62
N LEU A 106 -9.34 -9.00 8.90
CA LEU A 106 -9.91 -7.67 9.01
C LEU A 106 -11.19 -7.49 8.20
N GLY A 107 -11.67 -8.49 7.46
CA GLY A 107 -12.88 -8.38 6.63
C GLY A 107 -12.70 -7.61 5.32
N LEU A 108 -11.47 -7.50 4.82
CA LEU A 108 -11.15 -6.92 3.52
C LEU A 108 -11.12 -8.02 2.45
N VAL A 109 -11.73 -7.75 1.29
CA VAL A 109 -11.83 -8.71 0.18
C VAL A 109 -10.64 -8.55 -0.78
N ASP A 110 -9.89 -9.62 -1.05
CA ASP A 110 -8.80 -9.61 -2.03
C ASP A 110 -9.34 -9.35 -3.44
N GLY A 111 -8.71 -8.44 -4.18
CA GLY A 111 -9.17 -7.97 -5.49
C GLY A 111 -10.20 -6.84 -5.46
N VAL A 112 -10.79 -6.52 -4.30
CA VAL A 112 -11.77 -5.43 -4.15
C VAL A 112 -11.26 -4.34 -3.22
N ASP A 113 -10.85 -4.73 -2.02
CA ASP A 113 -10.32 -3.85 -0.99
C ASP A 113 -8.81 -3.93 -0.88
N LEU A 114 -8.22 -5.07 -1.25
CA LEU A 114 -6.79 -5.31 -1.23
C LEU A 114 -6.29 -5.64 -2.65
N VAL A 115 -5.20 -4.99 -3.07
CA VAL A 115 -4.51 -5.31 -4.32
C VAL A 115 -3.01 -5.46 -4.06
N ALA A 116 -2.40 -6.51 -4.59
CA ALA A 116 -0.96 -6.70 -4.55
C ALA A 116 -0.28 -5.93 -5.69
N VAL A 117 0.78 -5.19 -5.35
CA VAL A 117 1.43 -4.25 -6.28
C VAL A 117 2.94 -4.44 -6.42
N ALA A 118 3.54 -5.31 -5.59
CA ALA A 118 4.93 -5.74 -5.72
C ALA A 118 5.04 -6.88 -6.73
#